data_AF-A0A2T2VMB4-F1
#
_entry.id   AF-A0A2T2VMB4-F1
#
_cell.length_a   1.000
_cell.length_b   1.000
_cell.length_c   1.000
_cell.angle_alpha   90.00
_cell.angle_beta   90.00
_cell.angle_gamma   90.00
#
_symmetry.space_group_name_H-M   'P 1'
#
loop_
_entity.id
_entity.type
_entity.pdbx_description
1 polymer ?
#
loop_
_entity_poly.entity_id
_entity_poly.type
_entity_poly.pdbx_seq_one_letter_code
_entity_poly.pdbx_strand_id
1 'polypeptide(L)' 'SGAVPNEKITWGKLNVNTPKFMIESDATIVAPLIFAYLLDL' A
#
# COMPACT_ATOMS: atom_id res chain seq x y z
N SER A 1 -9.36 -6.15 -3.58
CA SER A 1 -9.08 -7.50 -4.10
C SER A 1 -8.14 -8.33 -3.22
N GLY A 2 -7.77 -7.90 -2.01
CA GLY A 2 -7.19 -8.74 -0.96
C GLY A 2 -5.80 -9.36 -1.18
N ALA A 3 -5.28 -9.37 -2.42
CA ALA A 3 -4.00 -9.99 -2.75
C ALA A 3 -2.83 -9.33 -2.01
N VAL A 4 -2.23 -10.08 -1.09
CA VAL A 4 -1.15 -9.61 -0.23
C VAL A 4 0.12 -9.32 -1.04
N PRO A 5 1.01 -8.42 -0.57
CA PRO A 5 2.21 -8.05 -1.32
C PRO A 5 3.12 -9.23 -1.71
N ASN A 6 3.17 -10.30 -0.92
CA ASN A 6 3.97 -11.49 -1.23
C ASN A 6 3.49 -12.20 -2.51
N GLU A 7 2.18 -12.19 -2.80
CA GLU A 7 1.65 -12.72 -4.06
C GLU A 7 2.10 -11.86 -5.25
N LYS A 8 2.31 -10.55 -5.06
CA LYS A 8 2.80 -9.66 -6.12
C LYS A 8 4.27 -9.93 -6.44
N ILE A 9 5.06 -10.45 -5.50
CA ILE A 9 6.45 -10.85 -5.73
C ILE A 9 6.50 -12.12 -6.58
N THR A 10 5.67 -13.13 -6.29
CA THR A 10 5.67 -14.38 -7.07
C THR A 10 5.24 -14.15 -8.52
N TRP A 11 4.45 -13.11 -8.78
CA TRP A 11 4.08 -12.69 -10.13
C TRP A 11 5.10 -11.78 -10.82
N GLY A 12 6.23 -11.47 -10.18
CA GLY A 12 7.26 -10.57 -10.71
C GLY A 12 6.83 -9.09 -10.78
N LYS A 13 5.75 -8.70 -10.09
CA LYS A 13 5.23 -7.31 -10.07
C LYS A 13 5.92 -6.43 -9.03
N LEU A 14 6.54 -7.03 -8.01
CA LEU A 14 7.34 -6.34 -6.99
C LEU A 14 8.68 -7.06 -6.82
N ASN A 15 9.74 -6.31 -6.50
CA ASN A 15 11.03 -6.89 -6.12
C ASN A 15 10.94 -7.48 -4.70
N VAL A 16 11.70 -8.56 -4.44
CA VAL A 16 11.77 -9.20 -3.12
C VAL A 16 12.20 -8.24 -2.00
N ASN A 17 13.07 -7.27 -2.32
CA ASN A 17 13.63 -6.32 -1.36
C ASN A 17 12.77 -5.05 -1.20
N THR A 18 11.67 -4.90 -1.94
CA THR A 18 10.81 -3.71 -1.83
C THR A 18 10.14 -3.65 -0.46
N PRO A 19 10.33 -2.56 0.32
CA PRO A 19 9.57 -2.33 1.56
C PRO A 19 8.08 -2.26 1.25
N LYS A 20 7.26 -2.88 2.09
CA LYS A 20 5.83 -3.06 1.84
C LYS A 20 5.06 -2.98 3.15
N PHE A 21 3.99 -2.20 3.13
CA PHE A 21 3.09 -1.99 4.26
C PHE A 21 1.65 -2.14 3.77
N MET A 22 0.76 -2.64 4.63
CA MET A 22 -0.66 -2.82 4.33
C MET A 22 -1.49 -2.16 5.41
N ILE A 23 -2.44 -1.32 4.99
CA ILE A 23 -3.38 -0.63 5.88
C ILE A 23 -4.75 -1.24 5.64
N GLU A 24 -5.24 -2.04 6.59
CA GLU A 24 -6.54 -2.72 6.51
C GLU A 24 -7.65 -1.81 7.04
N SER A 25 -7.94 -0.73 6.32
CA SER A 25 -9.00 0.24 6.64
C SER A 25 -9.62 0.81 5.36
N ASP A 26 -10.77 1.49 5.50
CA ASP A 26 -11.46 2.12 4.38
C ASP A 26 -10.58 3.22 3.76
N ALA A 27 -10.34 3.13 2.45
CA ALA A 27 -9.53 4.08 1.70
C ALA A 27 -10.06 5.51 1.81
N THR A 28 -11.37 5.70 1.94
CA THR A 28 -12.00 7.02 2.10
C THR A 28 -11.65 7.69 3.43
N ILE A 29 -11.25 6.90 4.44
CA ILE A 29 -10.78 7.40 5.74
C ILE A 29 -9.28 7.62 5.71
N VAL A 30 -8.50 6.65 5.20
CA VAL A 30 -7.04 6.69 5.34
C VAL A 30 -6.32 7.49 4.26
N ALA A 31 -6.84 7.53 3.03
CA ALA A 31 -6.17 8.25 1.93
C ALA A 31 -6.05 9.76 2.19
N PRO A 32 -7.09 10.48 2.69
CA PRO A 32 -6.96 11.89 3.03
C PRO A 32 -5.87 12.18 4.08
N LEU A 33 -5.72 11.31 5.10
CA LEU A 33 -4.72 11.47 6.15
C LEU A 33 -3.29 11.31 5.61
N ILE A 34 -3.08 10.32 4.73
CA ILE A 34 -1.79 10.08 4.07
C ILE A 34 -1.44 11.27 3.17
N PHE A 35 -2.41 11.77 2.42
CA PHE A 35 -2.20 12.90 1.52
C PHE A 35 -1.91 14.19 2.27
N ALA A 36 -2.62 14.48 3.36
CA ALA A 36 -2.33 15.63 4.22
C ALA A 36 -0.90 15.56 4.79
N TYR A 37 -0.46 14.39 5.24
CA TYR A 37 0.86 14.23 5.86
C TYR A 37 2.03 14.23 4.86
N LEU A 38 1.85 13.66 3.67
CA LEU A 38 2.94 13.48 2.70
C LEU A 38 2.98 14.57 1.63
N LEU A 39 1.84 15.18 1.30
CA LEU A 39 1.70 16.11 0.18
C LEU A 39 1.36 17.54 0.63
N ASP A 40 1.33 17.81 1.94
CA ASP A 40 0.91 19.09 2.53
C ASP A 40 -0.45 19.59 2.01
N LEU A 41 -1.41 18.66 1.87
CA LEU A 41 -2.80 18.91 1.44
C LEU A 41 -3.75 19.27 2.59
#